data_AF-A0A7H4MN38-F1
#
_entry.id   AF-A0A7H4MN38-F1
#
_cell.length_a   1.000
_cell.length_b   1.000
_cell.length_c   1.000
_cell.angle_alpha   90.00
_cell.angle_beta   90.00
_cell.angle_gamma   90.00
#
_symmetry.space_group_name_H-M   'P 1'
#
loop_
_entity.id
_entity.type
_entity.pdbx_description
1 polymer ?
#
loop_
_entity_poly.entity_id
_entity_poly.type
_entity_poly.pdbx_seq_one_letter_code
_entity_poly.pdbx_strand_id
1 'polypeptide(L)' 'MDNQISVPPALTGNYAFFFDLDGTLADIQPHPDQVVIPDNTLQALNALAQQQGGAVALIQGAQWLNLTR' A
#
# COMPACT_ATOMS: atom_id res chain seq x y z
N MET A 1 2.55 10.46 -24.55
CA MET A 1 3.46 9.55 -23.82
C MET A 1 2.57 8.46 -23.29
N ASP A 2 2.67 7.29 -23.89
CA ASP A 2 1.75 6.19 -23.63
C ASP A 2 1.95 5.71 -22.20
N ASN A 3 0.90 5.87 -21.38
CA ASN A 3 0.87 5.38 -20.01
C ASN A 3 0.81 3.85 -20.10
N GLN A 4 1.96 3.21 -20.24
CA GLN A 4 2.08 1.77 -20.40
C GLN A 4 1.68 1.11 -19.07
N ILE A 5 0.38 0.85 -18.91
CA ILE A 5 -0.15 0.12 -17.77
C ILE A 5 0.39 -1.31 -17.89
N SER A 6 1.41 -1.62 -17.10
CA SER A 6 1.89 -2.98 -16.95
C SER A 6 0.72 -3.83 -16.46
N VAL A 7 0.39 -4.89 -17.21
CA VAL A 7 -0.63 -5.84 -16.77
C VAL A 7 -0.10 -6.50 -15.49
N PRO A 8 -0.85 -6.45 -14.37
CA PRO A 8 -0.43 -7.14 -13.16
C PRO A 8 -0.17 -8.61 -13.47
N PRO A 9 0.92 -9.20 -12.93
CA PRO A 9 1.19 -10.61 -13.13
C PRO A 9 -0.01 -11.44 -12.66
N ALA A 10 -0.34 -12.48 -13.43
CA ALA A 10 -1.32 -13.46 -12.98
C ALA A 10 -0.81 -14.07 -11.66
N LEU A 11 -1.62 -14.02 -10.61
CA LEU A 11 -1.25 -14.50 -9.29
C LEU A 11 -1.36 -16.04 -9.21
N THR A 12 -0.55 -16.74 -9.99
CA THR A 12 -0.50 -18.20 -10.00
C THR A 12 0.54 -18.69 -8.99
N GLY A 13 0.27 -18.49 -7.71
CA GLY A 13 1.18 -18.89 -6.63
C GLY A 13 0.95 -18.12 -5.33
N ASN A 14 1.76 -18.46 -4.33
CA ASN A 14 1.78 -17.75 -3.05
C ASN A 14 2.73 -16.55 -3.16
N TYR A 15 2.17 -15.35 -3.13
CA TYR A 15 2.94 -14.11 -3.15
C TYR A 15 2.83 -13.41 -1.81
N ALA A 16 3.91 -12.75 -1.39
CA ALA A 16 3.89 -11.79 -0.32
C ALA A 16 3.84 -10.38 -0.90
N PHE A 17 2.83 -9.60 -0.55
CA PHE A 17 2.64 -8.23 -1.01
C PHE A 17 3.10 -7.23 0.03
N PHE A 18 3.82 -6.22 -0.44
CA PHE A 18 4.29 -5.10 0.36
C PHE A 18 3.81 -3.84 -0.33
N PHE A 19 3.01 -3.04 0.37
CA PHE A 19 2.50 -1.78 -0.15
C PHE A 19 3.04 -0.63 0.69
N ASP A 20 3.53 0.39 0.02
CA ASP A 20 3.71 1.71 0.62
C ASP A 20 2.34 2.36 0.86
N LEU A 21 2.27 3.40 1.69
CA LEU A 21 1.01 4.07 2.03
C LEU A 21 0.83 5.39 1.27
N ASP A 22 1.61 6.40 1.62
CA ASP A 22 1.44 7.77 1.11
C ASP A 22 1.85 7.86 -0.37
N GLY A 23 0.93 8.29 -1.23
CA GLY A 23 1.16 8.32 -2.67
C GLY A 23 1.08 6.96 -3.35
N THR A 24 0.72 5.90 -2.62
CA THR A 24 0.49 4.55 -3.16
C THR A 24 -0.93 4.05 -2.89
N LEU A 25 -1.31 3.90 -1.62
CA LEU A 25 -2.65 3.45 -1.22
C LEU A 25 -3.57 4.61 -0.81
N ALA A 26 -2.97 5.73 -0.39
CA ALA A 26 -3.65 6.97 -0.07
C ALA A 26 -3.05 8.11 -0.89
N ASP A 27 -3.85 9.13 -1.19
CA ASP A 27 -3.35 10.35 -1.80
C ASP A 27 -2.38 11.07 -0.86
N ILE A 28 -1.36 11.72 -1.43
CA ILE A 28 -0.48 12.58 -0.64
C ILE A 28 -1.29 13.78 -0.15
N GLN A 29 -1.35 13.95 1.17
CA GLN A 29 -2.06 15.04 1.81
C GLN A 29 -1.10 16.12 2.36
N PRO A 30 -1.55 17.38 2.51
CA PRO A 30 -0.75 18.44 3.10
C PRO A 30 -0.32 18.15 4.56
N HIS A 31 -1.13 17.37 5.28
CA HIS A 31 -0.87 17.00 6.68
C HIS A 31 -1.14 15.51 6.93
N PRO A 32 -0.36 14.86 7.82
CA PRO A 32 -0.42 13.41 8.04
C PRO A 32 -1.72 12.92 8.69
N ASP A 33 -2.41 13.79 9.45
CA ASP A 33 -3.70 13.50 10.07
C ASP A 33 -4.87 13.48 9.06
N GLN A 34 -4.63 13.93 7.84
CA GLN A 34 -5.62 13.98 6.76
C GLN A 34 -5.54 12.77 5.82
N VAL A 35 -4.54 11.90 6.01
CA VAL A 35 -4.34 10.72 5.17
C VAL A 35 -5.46 9.71 5.43
N VAL A 36 -6.19 9.37 4.37
CA VAL A 36 -7.29 8.40 4.39
C VAL A 36 -7.08 7.39 3.29
N ILE A 37 -7.19 6.10 3.63
CA ILE A 37 -7.25 5.02 2.63
C ILE A 37 -8.70 4.87 2.19
N PRO A 38 -9.01 4.97 0.89
CA PRO A 38 -10.36 4.75 0.38
C PRO A 38 -10.93 3.37 0.74
N ASP A 39 -12.23 3.28 1.03
CA ASP A 39 -12.88 2.02 1.45
C ASP A 39 -12.74 0.89 0.43
N ASN A 40 -12.84 1.21 -0.87
CA ASN A 40 -12.65 0.24 -1.95
C ASN A 40 -11.21 -0.32 -1.96
N THR A 41 -10.21 0.50 -1.65
CA THR A 41 -8.82 0.08 -1.49
C THR A 41 -8.67 -0.86 -0.30
N LEU A 42 -9.27 -0.53 0.85
CA LEU A 42 -9.28 -1.42 2.03
C LEU A 42 -9.95 -2.78 1.74
N GLN A 43 -11.07 -2.77 1.02
CA GLN A 43 -11.76 -4.00 0.61
C GLN A 43 -10.89 -4.86 -0.32
N ALA A 44 -10.20 -4.23 -1.28
CA ALA A 44 -9.29 -4.94 -2.18
C ALA A 44 -8.09 -5.56 -1.43
N LEU A 45 -7.48 -4.82 -0.49
CA LEU A 45 -6.38 -5.32 0.34
C LEU A 45 -6.82 -6.51 1.20
N ASN A 46 -8.02 -6.45 1.79
CA ASN A 46 -8.58 -7.57 2.55
C ASN A 46 -8.82 -8.81 1.67
N ALA A 47 -9.39 -8.64 0.49
CA ALA A 47 -9.59 -9.74 -0.45
C ALA A 47 -8.25 -10.35 -0.89
N LEU A 48 -7.25 -9.52 -1.17
CA LEU A 48 -5.91 -9.97 -1.51
C LEU A 48 -5.25 -10.74 -0.35
N ALA A 49 -5.36 -10.24 0.88
CA ALA A 49 -4.85 -10.92 2.06
C ALA A 49 -5.49 -12.30 2.23
N GLN A 50 -6.81 -12.42 2.04
CA GLN A 50 -7.49 -13.71 2.10
C GLN A 50 -7.00 -14.68 1.01
N GLN A 51 -6.81 -14.20 -0.22
CA GLN A 51 -6.32 -15.01 -1.34
C GLN A 51 -4.87 -15.51 -1.13
N GLN A 52 -4.06 -14.76 -0.38
CA GLN A 52 -2.63 -15.00 -0.22
C GLN A 52 -2.27 -15.52 1.18
N GLY A 53 -3.24 -16.07 1.92
CA GLY A 53 -3.00 -16.65 3.25
C GLY A 53 -2.51 -15.64 4.28
N GLY A 54 -2.89 -14.37 4.13
CA GLY A 54 -2.51 -13.26 5.01
C GLY A 54 -1.18 -12.59 4.64
N ALA A 55 -0.53 -12.97 3.54
CA ALA A 55 0.76 -12.42 3.13
C ALA A 55 0.65 -11.01 2.48
N VAL A 56 0.12 -10.05 3.22
CA VAL A 56 0.02 -8.63 2.85
C VAL A 56 0.51 -7.77 4.00
N ALA A 57 1.47 -6.89 3.73
CA ALA A 57 2.02 -5.96 4.70
C ALA A 57 1.97 -4.52 4.17
N LEU A 58 1.60 -3.58 5.04
CA LEU A 58 1.76 -2.15 4.81
C LEU A 58 3.11 -1.71 5.34
N ILE A 59 3.89 -1.03 4.52
CA ILE A 59 5.19 -0.49 4.86
C ILE A 59 5.05 1.03 4.97
N GLN A 60 5.42 1.57 6.13
CA GLN A 60 5.43 3.01 6.38
C GLN A 60 6.86 3.50 6.47
N GLY A 61 7.13 4.67 5.90
CA GLY A 61 8.37 5.39 6.15
C GLY A 61 8.43 5.87 7.60
N ALA A 62 9.33 5.30 8.41
CA ALA A 62 9.64 5.87 9.71
C ALA A 62 10.47 7.13 9.50
N GLN A 63 9.88 8.32 9.70
CA GLN A 63 10.67 9.51 10.00
C GLN A 63 11.22 9.34 11.41
N TRP A 64 12.49 8.93 11.52
CA TRP A 64 13.21 8.99 12.77
C TRP A 64 13.30 10.47 13.16
N LEU A 65 12.40 10.93 14.04
CA LEU A 65 12.61 12.20 14.74
C LEU A 65 13.87 12.02 15.58
N ASN A 66 14.98 12.54 15.08
CA ASN A 66 16.27 12.51 15.75
C ASN A 66 16.18 13.43 16.98
N LEU A 67 15.75 12.87 18.12
CA LEU A 67 15.76 13.55 19.42
C LEU A 67 17.18 13.45 20.01
N THR A 68 18.15 14.12 19.40
CA THR A 68 19.43 14.39 20.07
C THR A 68 19.29 15.71 20.82
N ARG A 69 19.50 15.64 22.13
CA ARG A 69 19.59 16.77 23.06
C ARG A 69 20.73 17.72 22.69
#